data_AF-A0A5E5AK37-F1
#
_entry.id   AF-A0A5E5AK37-F1
#
_cell.length_a   1.000
_cell.length_b   1.000
_cell.length_c   1.000
_cell.angle_alpha   90.00
_cell.angle_beta   90.00
_cell.angle_gamma   90.00
#
_symmetry.space_group_name_H-M   'P 1'
#
loop_
_entity.id
_entity.type
_entity.pdbx_description
1 polymer ?
#
loop_
_entity_poly.entity_id
_entity_poly.type
_entity_poly.pdbx_seq_one_letter_code
_entity_poly.pdbx_strand_id
1 'polypeptide(L)'
;MNKKIAETFLFAKLCRAINTIPNLKPCFDNVQFISSVTNLDGKLAMLSGTFKLPNGWLVFQFAITFSTSVQGDQVSGLWQLAIAAKPQRDERVWAFLSIIDYLIDIGLLPSRSRKYHEDRISKGGVLGGVAGSVAEYGDFCERAAKDLPYDLSLKALARIKYRDFSEAAA
;
A
#
# COMPACT_ATOMS: atom_id res chain seq x y z
N MET A 1 5.87 -12.35 -3.86
CA MET A 1 6.38 -12.33 -2.47
C MET A 1 5.51 -13.26 -1.61
N ASN A 2 5.97 -13.78 -0.46
CA ASN A 2 5.06 -14.53 0.43
C ASN A 2 3.95 -13.58 0.92
N LYS A 3 2.68 -13.99 0.81
CA LYS A 3 1.51 -13.19 1.20
C LYS A 3 1.63 -12.62 2.62
N LYS A 4 2.06 -13.42 3.59
CA LYS A 4 2.23 -12.97 4.98
C LYS A 4 3.25 -11.84 5.11
N ILE A 5 4.35 -11.90 4.35
CA ILE A 5 5.36 -10.82 4.34
C ILE A 5 4.77 -9.55 3.72
N ALA A 6 3.99 -9.67 2.64
CA ALA A 6 3.30 -8.54 2.02
C ALA A 6 2.30 -7.89 2.97
N GLU A 7 1.53 -8.68 3.72
CA GLU A 7 0.59 -8.20 4.74
C GLU A 7 1.31 -7.48 5.88
N THR A 8 2.37 -8.07 6.44
CA THR A 8 3.14 -7.43 7.51
C THR A 8 3.82 -6.15 7.03
N PHE A 9 4.32 -6.13 5.80
CA PHE A 9 4.94 -4.93 5.23
C PHE A 9 3.91 -3.84 4.92
N LEU A 10 2.71 -4.20 4.43
CA LEU A 10 1.58 -3.27 4.33
C LEU A 10 1.25 -2.67 5.70
N PHE A 11 1.17 -3.49 6.74
CA PHE A 11 0.91 -3.03 8.10
C PHE A 11 1.97 -2.03 8.57
N ALA A 12 3.26 -2.33 8.40
CA ALA A 12 4.35 -1.41 8.76
C ALA A 12 4.24 -0.07 8.02
N LYS A 13 3.95 -0.10 6.71
CA LYS A 13 3.72 1.12 5.93
C LYS A 13 2.52 1.91 6.44
N LEU A 14 1.40 1.27 6.76
CA LEU A 14 0.23 1.97 7.29
C LEU A 14 0.46 2.54 8.69
N CYS A 15 1.17 1.84 9.58
CA CYS A 15 1.62 2.38 10.86
C CYS A 15 2.46 3.64 10.71
N ARG A 16 3.35 3.66 9.71
CA ARG A 16 4.23 4.80 9.47
C ARG A 16 3.51 5.96 8.78
N ALA A 17 2.62 5.66 7.83
CA ALA A 17 1.86 6.66 7.11
C ALA A 17 0.78 7.32 7.99
N ILE A 18 0.08 6.54 8.82
CA ILE A 18 -1.05 7.02 9.62
C ILE A 18 -0.63 7.02 11.09
N ASN A 19 0.14 8.04 11.47
CA ASN A 19 0.64 8.21 12.84
C ASN A 19 -0.43 8.74 13.82
N THR A 20 -1.65 8.99 13.34
CA THR A 20 -2.72 9.67 14.08
C THR A 20 -3.44 8.77 15.08
N ILE A 21 -3.12 7.47 15.16
CA ILE A 21 -3.74 6.55 16.13
C ILE A 21 -2.97 6.67 17.45
N PRO A 22 -3.54 7.29 18.51
CA PRO A 22 -2.82 7.53 19.75
C PRO A 22 -2.44 6.20 20.42
N ASN A 23 -1.22 6.14 20.95
CA ASN A 23 -0.69 4.99 21.71
C ASN A 23 -0.61 3.65 20.92
N LEU A 24 -0.76 3.67 19.60
CA LEU A 24 -0.55 2.47 18.79
C LEU A 24 0.95 2.12 18.80
N LYS A 25 1.30 1.02 19.48
CA LYS A 25 2.61 0.39 19.37
C LYS A 25 2.50 -0.75 18.35
N PRO A 26 3.17 -0.65 17.18
CA PRO A 26 3.15 -1.71 16.18
C PRO A 26 3.65 -3.02 16.79
N CYS A 27 2.88 -4.09 16.64
CA CYS A 27 3.30 -5.45 17.00
C CYS A 27 3.21 -6.31 15.73
N PHE A 28 4.36 -6.73 15.21
CA PHE A 28 4.45 -7.39 13.90
C PHE A 28 4.31 -8.91 13.97
N ASP A 29 4.51 -9.52 15.14
CA ASP A 29 4.60 -10.98 15.28
C ASP A 29 3.24 -11.68 15.17
N ASN A 30 2.17 -11.01 15.58
CA ASN A 30 0.83 -11.60 15.70
C ASN A 30 -0.29 -10.70 15.15
N VAL A 31 0.04 -9.78 14.25
CA VAL A 31 -0.97 -8.99 13.53
C VAL A 31 -1.67 -9.86 12.49
N GLN A 32 -3.00 -9.80 12.44
CA GLN A 32 -3.81 -10.51 11.44
C GLN A 32 -4.41 -9.51 10.47
N PHE A 33 -4.20 -9.73 9.17
CA PHE A 33 -4.89 -8.97 8.14
C PHE A 33 -6.21 -9.65 7.80
N ILE A 34 -7.32 -8.95 8.05
CA ILE A 34 -8.67 -9.40 7.70
C ILE A 34 -9.10 -8.60 6.48
N SER A 35 -9.22 -9.26 5.33
CA SER A 35 -9.51 -8.60 4.06
C SER A 35 -10.57 -9.32 3.26
N SER A 36 -11.32 -8.56 2.49
CA SER A 36 -12.24 -9.07 1.46
C SER A 36 -11.87 -8.50 0.10
N VAL A 37 -11.84 -9.36 -0.91
CA VAL A 37 -11.62 -8.98 -2.29
C VAL A 37 -12.92 -9.21 -3.05
N THR A 38 -13.42 -8.19 -3.72
CA THR A 38 -14.59 -8.27 -4.59
C THR A 38 -14.13 -8.16 -6.03
N ASN A 39 -14.52 -9.16 -6.83
CA ASN A 39 -14.32 -9.17 -8.27
C ASN A 39 -15.67 -8.98 -8.98
N LEU A 40 -15.69 -8.18 -10.02
CA LEU A 40 -16.81 -8.03 -10.95
C LEU A 40 -16.32 -8.41 -12.34
N ASP A 41 -17.01 -9.35 -12.99
CA ASP A 41 -16.66 -9.85 -14.33
C ASP A 41 -15.18 -10.30 -14.45
N GLY A 42 -14.68 -10.97 -13.41
CA GLY A 42 -13.29 -11.46 -13.35
C GLY A 42 -12.24 -10.36 -13.09
N LYS A 43 -12.64 -9.12 -12.84
CA LYS A 43 -11.77 -7.98 -12.58
C LYS A 43 -11.85 -7.52 -11.13
N LEU A 44 -10.71 -7.12 -10.56
CA LEU A 44 -10.68 -6.51 -9.22
C LEU A 44 -11.54 -5.25 -9.21
N ALA A 45 -12.58 -5.25 -8.39
CA ALA A 45 -13.50 -4.13 -8.22
C ALA A 45 -13.30 -3.43 -6.88
N MET A 46 -13.00 -4.18 -5.82
CA MET A 46 -12.78 -3.62 -4.49
C MET A 46 -11.86 -4.52 -3.67
N LEU A 47 -11.00 -3.89 -2.87
CA LEU A 47 -10.35 -4.51 -1.72
C LEU A 47 -10.80 -3.74 -0.48
N SER A 48 -11.30 -4.45 0.53
CA SER A 48 -11.46 -3.92 1.87
C SER A 48 -10.60 -4.69 2.86
N GLY A 49 -10.13 -4.01 3.89
CA GLY A 49 -9.17 -4.58 4.83
C GLY A 49 -9.17 -3.89 6.18
N THR A 50 -8.75 -4.63 7.20
CA THR A 50 -8.44 -4.12 8.53
C THR A 50 -7.38 -5.01 9.17
N PHE A 51 -6.61 -4.45 10.10
CA PHE A 51 -5.63 -5.21 10.87
C PHE A 51 -6.14 -5.45 12.28
N LYS A 52 -6.14 -6.71 12.72
CA LYS A 52 -6.44 -7.11 14.08
C LYS A 52 -5.14 -7.30 14.85
N LEU A 53 -4.97 -6.51 15.90
CA LEU A 53 -3.85 -6.61 16.84
C LEU A 53 -4.06 -7.78 17.82
N PRO A 54 -3.00 -8.25 18.51
CA PRO A 54 -3.10 -9.35 19.47
C PRO A 54 -4.06 -9.09 20.64
N ASN A 55 -4.21 -7.82 21.02
CA ASN A 55 -5.17 -7.38 22.05
C ASN A 55 -6.63 -7.31 21.53
N GLY A 56 -6.88 -7.70 20.28
CA GLY A 56 -8.20 -7.71 19.65
C GLY A 56 -8.62 -6.39 18.99
N TRP A 57 -7.83 -5.32 19.13
CA TRP A 57 -8.16 -4.03 18.50
C TRP A 57 -8.05 -4.09 16.98
N LEU A 58 -8.99 -3.42 16.32
CA LEU A 58 -8.99 -3.27 14.87
C LEU A 58 -8.44 -1.89 14.50
N VAL A 59 -7.43 -1.87 13.64
CA VAL A 59 -6.76 -0.64 13.19
C VAL A 59 -6.68 -0.60 11.68
N PHE A 60 -6.64 0.63 11.15
CA PHE A 60 -6.55 0.91 9.72
C PHE A 60 -7.66 0.22 8.91
N GLN A 61 -8.93 0.35 9.30
CA GLN A 61 -10.00 -0.11 8.42
C GLN A 61 -9.96 0.70 7.12
N PHE A 62 -9.98 0.04 5.98
CA PHE A 62 -9.98 0.71 4.68
C PHE A 62 -10.79 -0.05 3.64
N ALA A 63 -11.18 0.68 2.60
CA ALA A 63 -11.70 0.14 1.35
C ALA A 63 -11.14 0.95 0.19
N ILE A 64 -10.64 0.26 -0.83
CA ILE A 64 -10.20 0.86 -2.09
C ILE A 64 -11.03 0.24 -3.22
N THR A 65 -11.60 1.12 -4.05
CA THR A 65 -12.38 0.71 -5.23
C THR A 65 -11.57 0.90 -6.50
N PHE A 66 -11.83 0.04 -7.48
CA PHE A 66 -11.16 0.03 -8.77
C PHE A 66 -12.20 0.20 -9.88
N SER A 67 -11.82 0.95 -10.89
CA SER A 67 -12.51 1.04 -12.16
C SER A 67 -11.69 0.29 -13.22
N THR A 68 -12.33 -0.06 -14.32
CA THR A 68 -11.61 -0.61 -15.48
C THR A 68 -11.22 0.54 -16.40
N SER A 69 -9.93 0.64 -16.73
CA SER A 69 -9.44 1.61 -17.71
C SER A 69 -9.84 1.22 -19.14
N VAL A 70 -9.68 2.15 -20.09
CA VAL A 70 -9.92 1.89 -21.53
C VAL A 70 -9.05 0.74 -22.06
N GLN A 71 -7.88 0.51 -21.46
CA GLN A 71 -6.96 -0.58 -21.81
C GLN A 71 -7.28 -1.90 -21.10
N GLY A 72 -8.35 -1.95 -20.29
CA GLY A 72 -8.78 -3.15 -19.57
C GLY A 72 -8.13 -3.36 -18.20
N ASP A 73 -7.10 -2.59 -17.86
CA ASP A 73 -6.40 -2.66 -16.57
C ASP A 73 -7.24 -2.06 -15.43
N GLN A 74 -7.10 -2.59 -14.22
CA GLN A 74 -7.77 -2.11 -13.01
C GLN A 74 -7.04 -0.90 -12.44
N VAL A 75 -7.77 0.20 -12.28
CA VAL A 75 -7.22 1.51 -11.92
C VAL A 75 -8.00 2.12 -10.78
N SER A 76 -7.27 2.75 -9.86
CA SER A 76 -7.84 3.50 -8.73
C SER A 76 -7.24 4.90 -8.67
N GLY A 77 -7.92 5.80 -7.98
CA GLY A 77 -7.47 7.15 -7.67
C GLY A 77 -7.49 7.40 -6.17
N LEU A 78 -6.80 8.45 -5.73
CA LEU A 78 -6.63 8.76 -4.30
C LEU A 78 -7.95 8.93 -3.52
N TRP A 79 -9.01 9.39 -4.20
CA TRP A 79 -10.35 9.56 -3.62
C TRP A 79 -11.21 8.29 -3.61
N GLN A 80 -10.79 7.25 -4.34
CA GLN A 80 -11.43 5.93 -4.33
C GLN A 80 -10.98 5.08 -3.13
N LEU A 81 -10.06 5.60 -2.33
CA LEU A 81 -9.63 5.05 -1.05
C LEU A 81 -10.38 5.73 0.10
N ALA A 82 -11.14 4.92 0.83
CA ALA A 82 -11.69 5.25 2.14
C ALA A 82 -10.81 4.59 3.22
N ILE A 83 -10.36 5.36 4.20
CA ILE A 83 -9.65 4.85 5.38
C ILE A 83 -10.34 5.42 6.61
N ALA A 84 -10.56 4.60 7.64
CA ALA A 84 -11.09 4.97 8.94
C ALA A 84 -10.02 5.67 9.80
N ALA A 85 -9.44 6.71 9.24
CA ALA A 85 -8.53 7.65 9.88
C ALA A 85 -8.78 9.03 9.24
N LYS A 86 -8.20 10.08 9.82
CA LYS A 86 -8.16 11.42 9.19
C LYS A 86 -6.75 11.70 8.67
N PRO A 87 -6.24 10.92 7.68
CA PRO A 87 -4.90 11.12 7.19
C PRO A 87 -4.78 12.50 6.55
N GLN A 88 -3.64 13.15 6.76
CA GLN A 88 -3.26 14.30 5.95
C GLN A 88 -3.08 13.87 4.49
N ARG A 89 -2.96 14.85 3.58
CA ARG A 89 -2.89 14.59 2.15
C ARG A 89 -1.76 13.61 1.79
N ASP A 90 -0.58 13.83 2.35
CA ASP A 90 0.63 13.07 2.05
C ASP A 90 0.55 11.64 2.62
N GLU A 91 0.05 11.52 3.85
CA GLU A 91 -0.25 10.24 4.50
C GLU A 91 -1.23 9.39 3.68
N ARG A 92 -2.25 10.03 3.09
CA ARG A 92 -3.21 9.36 2.20
C ARG A 92 -2.54 8.85 0.93
N VAL A 93 -1.59 9.62 0.36
CA VAL A 93 -0.82 9.19 -0.83
C VAL A 93 0.00 7.95 -0.50
N TRP A 94 0.76 7.96 0.60
CA TRP A 94 1.57 6.81 1.00
C TRP A 94 0.73 5.60 1.38
N ALA A 95 -0.40 5.78 2.07
CA ALA A 95 -1.32 4.69 2.37
C ALA A 95 -1.92 4.09 1.09
N PHE A 96 -2.32 4.93 0.14
CA PHE A 96 -2.82 4.49 -1.16
C PHE A 96 -1.78 3.66 -1.92
N LEU A 97 -0.57 4.18 -2.12
CA LEU A 97 0.48 3.46 -2.82
C LEU A 97 0.90 2.18 -2.08
N SER A 98 0.83 2.18 -0.76
CA SER A 98 1.10 0.97 0.05
C SER A 98 0.12 -0.16 -0.23
N ILE A 99 -1.16 0.17 -0.40
CA ILE A 99 -2.20 -0.79 -0.77
C ILE A 99 -2.04 -1.28 -2.21
N ILE A 100 -1.69 -0.37 -3.14
CA ILE A 100 -1.39 -0.76 -4.53
C ILE A 100 -0.20 -1.73 -4.59
N ASP A 101 0.86 -1.46 -3.84
CA ASP A 101 2.01 -2.37 -3.74
C ASP A 101 1.64 -3.74 -3.20
N TYR A 102 0.85 -3.77 -2.13
CA TYR A 102 0.37 -5.02 -1.56
C TYR A 102 -0.38 -5.85 -2.61
N LEU A 103 -1.30 -5.22 -3.37
CA LEU A 103 -2.05 -5.89 -4.44
C LEU A 103 -1.13 -6.43 -5.55
N ILE A 104 -0.06 -5.72 -5.89
CA ILE A 104 0.95 -6.19 -6.84
C ILE A 104 1.73 -7.39 -6.26
N ASP A 105 2.11 -7.31 -4.99
CA ASP A 105 2.90 -8.33 -4.29
C ASP A 105 2.19 -9.69 -4.18
N ILE A 106 0.86 -9.66 -4.10
CA ILE A 106 0.00 -10.84 -4.07
C ILE A 106 -0.57 -11.22 -5.45
N GLY A 107 -0.20 -10.49 -6.51
CA GLY A 107 -0.57 -10.81 -7.89
C GLY A 107 -1.98 -10.42 -8.31
N LEU A 108 -2.67 -9.54 -7.57
CA LEU A 108 -3.99 -9.01 -7.94
C LEU A 108 -3.92 -7.79 -8.87
N LEU A 109 -2.75 -7.17 -8.98
CA LEU A 109 -2.45 -6.11 -9.96
C LEU A 109 -1.14 -6.45 -10.69
N PRO A 110 -1.00 -6.08 -11.98
CA PRO A 110 0.26 -6.24 -12.69
C PRO A 110 1.36 -5.33 -12.14
N SER A 111 2.63 -5.71 -12.31
CA SER A 111 3.79 -4.95 -11.80
C SER A 111 3.79 -3.49 -12.25
N ARG A 112 3.44 -3.23 -13.52
CA ARG A 112 3.32 -1.90 -14.13
C ARG A 112 2.30 -0.98 -13.46
N SER A 113 1.37 -1.52 -12.65
CA SER A 113 0.32 -0.74 -12.02
C SER A 113 0.88 0.33 -11.09
N ARG A 114 2.04 0.14 -10.45
CA ARG A 114 2.59 1.16 -9.53
C ARG A 114 2.81 2.49 -10.24
N LYS A 115 3.66 2.53 -11.28
CA LYS A 115 3.98 3.73 -12.04
C LYS A 115 2.73 4.39 -12.63
N TYR A 116 1.81 3.57 -13.16
CA TYR A 116 0.53 4.08 -13.67
C TYR A 116 -0.28 4.83 -12.59
N HIS A 117 -0.37 4.27 -11.38
CA HIS A 117 -1.10 4.88 -10.28
C HIS A 117 -0.39 6.14 -9.76
N GLU A 118 0.95 6.14 -9.70
CA GLU A 118 1.79 7.31 -9.36
C GLU A 118 1.56 8.48 -10.33
N ASP A 119 1.63 8.21 -11.65
CA ASP A 119 1.40 9.21 -12.70
C ASP A 119 -0.04 9.76 -12.62
N ARG A 120 -1.01 8.88 -12.40
CA ARG A 120 -2.43 9.23 -12.32
C ARG A 120 -2.74 10.14 -11.12
N ILE A 121 -2.23 9.83 -9.93
CA ILE A 121 -2.52 10.63 -8.73
C ILE A 121 -1.71 11.93 -8.69
N SER A 122 -0.52 11.95 -9.29
CA SER A 122 0.30 13.16 -9.41
C SER A 122 -0.16 14.09 -10.54
N LYS A 123 -1.06 13.64 -11.43
CA LYS A 123 -1.43 14.32 -12.69
C LYS A 123 -0.19 14.75 -13.48
N GLY A 124 0.83 13.90 -13.56
CA GLY A 124 2.10 14.25 -14.21
C GLY A 124 2.82 15.45 -13.59
N GLY A 125 2.73 15.64 -12.27
CA GLY A 125 3.43 16.71 -11.54
C GLY A 125 2.62 17.99 -11.31
N VAL A 126 1.41 18.11 -11.86
CA VAL A 126 0.57 19.32 -11.75
C VAL A 126 0.08 19.56 -10.31
N LEU A 127 -0.05 18.51 -9.51
CA LEU A 127 -0.44 18.60 -8.11
C LEU A 127 0.80 18.56 -7.21
N GLY A 128 1.52 19.69 -7.09
CA GLY A 128 2.85 19.77 -6.44
C GLY A 128 2.99 19.03 -5.10
N GLY A 129 2.01 19.12 -4.19
CA GLY A 129 2.05 18.39 -2.92
C GLY A 129 1.94 16.86 -3.05
N VAL A 130 1.16 16.36 -4.02
CA VAL A 130 1.07 14.92 -4.31
C VAL A 130 2.32 14.43 -5.01
N ALA A 131 2.86 15.23 -5.95
CA ALA A 131 4.09 14.89 -6.66
C ALA A 131 5.28 14.72 -5.71
N GLY A 132 5.43 15.61 -4.71
CA GLY A 132 6.45 15.47 -3.66
C GLY A 132 6.29 14.17 -2.86
N SER A 133 5.07 13.88 -2.39
CA SER A 133 4.79 12.64 -1.65
C SER A 133 5.07 11.38 -2.46
N VAL A 134 4.77 11.39 -3.77
CA VAL A 134 5.08 10.28 -4.69
C VAL A 134 6.59 10.12 -4.85
N ALA A 135 7.34 11.21 -5.03
CA ALA A 135 8.80 11.16 -5.17
C ALA A 135 9.49 10.59 -3.92
N GLU A 136 8.98 10.90 -2.73
CA GLU A 136 9.51 10.40 -1.45
C GLU A 136 9.03 8.97 -1.09
N TYR A 137 8.17 8.36 -1.91
CA TYR A 137 7.54 7.09 -1.57
C TYR A 137 8.54 5.91 -1.49
N GLY A 138 9.61 5.95 -2.30
CA GLY A 138 10.70 4.96 -2.23
C GLY A 138 11.40 4.99 -0.87
N ASP A 139 11.87 6.17 -0.44
CA ASP A 139 12.49 6.37 0.86
C ASP A 139 11.54 6.01 2.02
N PHE A 140 10.26 6.35 1.88
CA PHE A 140 9.23 5.93 2.82
C PHE A 140 9.15 4.41 2.95
N CYS A 141 9.15 3.67 1.83
CA CYS A 141 9.14 2.21 1.84
C CYS A 141 10.38 1.62 2.53
N GLU A 142 11.58 2.18 2.27
CA GLU A 142 12.80 1.71 2.93
C GLU A 142 12.75 1.93 4.44
N ARG A 143 12.29 3.10 4.89
CA ARG A 143 12.14 3.41 6.31
C ARG A 143 11.12 2.47 6.97
N ALA A 144 9.99 2.22 6.33
CA ALA A 144 8.99 1.27 6.82
C ALA A 144 9.53 -0.17 6.87
N ALA A 145 10.38 -0.57 5.92
CA ALA A 145 11.01 -1.89 5.95
C ALA A 145 11.97 -2.03 7.13
N LYS A 146 12.67 -0.95 7.52
CA LYS A 146 13.58 -0.93 8.68
C LYS A 146 12.85 -1.00 10.04
N ASP A 147 11.55 -0.71 10.08
CA ASP A 147 10.73 -0.86 11.31
C ASP A 147 10.34 -2.32 11.59
N LEU A 148 10.49 -3.22 10.61
CA LEU A 148 10.17 -4.64 10.75
C LEU A 148 11.23 -5.39 11.57
N PRO A 149 10.88 -6.53 12.19
CA PRO A 149 11.86 -7.47 12.74
C PRO A 149 12.95 -7.81 11.71
N TYR A 150 14.19 -7.98 12.16
CA TYR A 150 15.39 -8.06 11.32
C TYR A 150 15.23 -8.96 10.07
N ASP A 151 14.78 -10.21 10.26
CA ASP A 151 14.62 -11.17 9.16
C ASP A 151 13.56 -10.75 8.13
N LEU A 152 12.49 -10.08 8.57
CA LEU A 152 11.46 -9.54 7.70
C LEU A 152 11.93 -8.25 7.02
N SER A 153 12.70 -7.43 7.72
CA SER A 153 13.30 -6.22 7.18
C SER A 153 14.20 -6.54 5.99
N LEU A 154 15.10 -7.53 6.12
CA LEU A 154 15.97 -7.96 5.03
C LEU A 154 15.19 -8.41 3.80
N LYS A 155 14.08 -9.14 3.99
CA LYS A 155 13.22 -9.59 2.90
C LYS A 155 12.46 -8.43 2.24
N ALA A 156 11.97 -7.48 3.02
CA ALA A 156 11.30 -6.29 2.50
C ALA A 156 12.26 -5.37 1.74
N LEU A 157 13.47 -5.12 2.27
CA LEU A 157 14.51 -4.33 1.60
C LEU A 157 14.98 -4.99 0.29
N ALA A 158 15.21 -6.31 0.31
CA ALA A 158 15.51 -7.06 -0.90
C ALA A 158 14.36 -6.92 -1.94
N ARG A 159 13.11 -7.04 -1.50
CA ARG A 159 11.93 -6.88 -2.37
C ARG A 159 11.87 -5.50 -3.03
N ILE A 160 12.17 -4.42 -2.30
CA ILE A 160 12.24 -3.05 -2.83
C ILE A 160 13.33 -2.99 -3.90
N LYS A 161 14.56 -3.36 -3.54
CA LYS A 161 15.72 -3.32 -4.42
C LYS A 161 15.53 -4.10 -5.72
N TYR A 162 15.07 -5.36 -5.65
CA TYR A 162 14.85 -6.19 -6.84
C TYR A 162 13.68 -5.73 -7.70
N ARG A 163 12.71 -5.00 -7.13
CA ARG A 163 11.64 -4.36 -7.91
C ARG A 163 12.22 -3.30 -8.83
N ASP A 164 13.03 -2.42 -8.25
CA ASP A 164 13.58 -1.27 -8.95
C ASP A 164 14.50 -1.73 -10.09
N PHE A 165 15.25 -2.83 -9.90
CA PHE A 165 16.02 -3.45 -10.99
C PHE A 165 15.15 -4.03 -12.10
N SER A 166 14.02 -4.65 -11.79
CA SER A 166 13.11 -5.19 -12.80
C SER A 166 12.41 -4.10 -13.62
N GLU A 167 12.18 -2.94 -13.01
CA GLU A 167 11.57 -1.77 -13.66
C GLU A 167 12.60 -0.95 -14.46
N ALA A 168 13.88 -0.96 -14.08
CA ALA A 168 14.97 -0.33 -14.84
C ALA A 168 15.43 -1.11 -16.08
N ALA A 169 15.14 -2.41 -16.14
CA ALA A 169 15.51 -3.30 -17.24
C ALA A 169 14.39 -3.50 -18.29
N ALA A 170 13.22 -2.88 -18.10
CA ALA A 170 12.04 -2.97 -18.96
C ALA A 170 11.76 -1.63 -19.66
#